data_AF-A0A1F7QSX1-F1
#
_entry.id   AF-A0A1F7QSX1-F1
#
_cell.length_a   1.000
_cell.length_b   1.000
_cell.length_c   1.000
_cell.angle_alpha   90.00
_cell.angle_beta   90.00
_cell.angle_gamma   90.00
#
_symmetry.space_group_name_H-M   'P 1'
#
loop_
_entity.id
_entity.type
_entity.pdbx_description
1 polymer ?
#
loop_
_entity_poly.entity_id
_entity_poly.type
_entity_poly.pdbx_seq_one_letter_code
_entity_poly.pdbx_strand_id
1 'polypeptide(L)'
;MEAMGAQAPPADPEISPYAFRAILERFARDVTTTPESAEEAAVDAALAGIAAGQAMRRHAGSLEVFYSPQGPLSVIRGKDLRGVKLVVGTGGPLVFSPFRSRILWEALFAPADRASLRPVDPRLCVDSEYAMFAFGLLGELDSKLAVRMLKRYCRPMDEGTGNGR
;
A
#
# COMPACT_ATOMS: atom_id res chain seq x y z
N MET A 1 -12.12 12.06 -20.71
CA MET A 1 -11.09 11.81 -19.67
C MET A 1 -11.76 12.12 -18.34
N GLU A 2 -12.71 11.24 -17.97
CA GLU A 2 -13.57 11.43 -16.79
C GLU A 2 -12.76 11.24 -15.51
N ALA A 3 -13.10 12.04 -14.51
CA ALA A 3 -12.44 12.11 -13.23
C ALA A 3 -12.36 10.71 -12.58
N MET A 4 -11.14 10.21 -12.46
CA MET A 4 -10.83 8.94 -11.81
C MET A 4 -11.02 9.14 -10.31
N GLY A 5 -11.95 8.37 -9.71
CA GLY A 5 -12.33 8.43 -8.29
C GLY A 5 -11.23 7.96 -7.35
N ALA A 6 -10.06 8.59 -7.37
CA ALA A 6 -9.08 8.44 -6.31
C ALA A 6 -9.66 9.09 -5.05
N GLN A 7 -10.16 8.28 -4.12
CA GLN A 7 -10.42 8.73 -2.76
C GLN A 7 -9.18 9.46 -2.25
N ALA A 8 -9.35 10.59 -1.56
CA ALA A 8 -8.21 11.30 -1.01
C ALA A 8 -7.48 10.39 0.00
N PRO A 9 -6.14 10.42 0.07
CA PRO A 9 -5.43 9.72 1.12
C PRO A 9 -5.97 10.20 2.49
N PRO A 10 -6.11 9.30 3.48
CA PRO A 10 -6.52 9.70 4.82
C PRO A 10 -5.50 10.70 5.40
N ALA A 11 -6.01 11.70 6.12
CA ALA A 11 -5.19 12.77 6.67
C ALA A 11 -4.14 12.25 7.66
N ASP A 12 -2.96 12.88 7.65
CA ASP A 12 -1.94 12.64 8.66
C ASP A 12 -2.35 13.29 9.99
N PRO A 13 -2.15 12.61 11.12
CA PRO A 13 -2.27 13.27 12.41
C PRO A 13 -1.20 14.35 12.54
N GLU A 14 -1.55 15.44 13.21
CA GLU A 14 -0.68 16.59 13.36
C GLU A 14 0.39 16.29 14.42
N ILE A 15 1.64 16.14 13.99
CA ILE A 15 2.80 15.85 14.86
C ILE A 15 3.78 17.00 14.74
N SER A 16 4.22 17.55 15.88
CA SER A 16 5.26 18.57 15.91
C SER A 16 6.57 18.05 15.27
N PRO A 17 7.28 18.86 14.45
CA PRO A 17 8.55 18.44 13.85
C PRO A 17 9.59 17.93 14.87
N TYR A 18 9.57 18.46 16.09
CA TYR A 18 10.46 18.02 17.17
C TYR A 18 10.10 16.60 17.64
N ALA A 19 8.81 16.34 17.91
CA ALA A 19 8.33 15.03 18.33
C ALA A 19 8.57 13.98 17.23
N PHE A 20 8.28 14.32 15.98
CA PHE A 20 8.55 13.47 14.82
C PHE A 20 10.02 13.04 14.76
N ARG A 21 10.95 13.98 14.93
CA ARG A 21 12.39 13.69 14.92
C ARG A 21 12.81 12.79 16.08
N ALA A 22 12.32 13.06 17.29
CA ALA A 22 12.65 12.25 18.46
C ALA A 22 12.18 10.79 18.30
N ILE A 23 10.97 10.59 17.77
CA ILE A 23 10.42 9.25 17.49
C ILE A 23 11.26 8.53 16.42
N LEU A 24 11.61 9.21 15.33
CA LEU A 24 12.48 8.63 14.29
C LEU A 24 13.85 8.23 14.83
N GLU A 25 14.47 9.07 15.65
CA GLU A 25 15.76 8.75 16.28
C GLU A 25 15.66 7.54 17.21
N ARG A 26 14.53 7.36 17.92
CA ARG A 26 14.26 6.17 18.73
C ARG A 26 14.17 4.92 17.86
N PHE A 27 13.33 4.93 16.83
CA PHE A 27 13.16 3.78 15.92
C PHE A 27 14.45 3.43 15.18
N ALA A 28 15.27 4.42 14.82
CA ALA A 28 16.56 4.19 14.15
C ALA A 28 17.62 3.54 15.06
N ARG A 29 17.55 3.75 16.38
CA ARG A 29 18.47 3.13 17.34
C ARG A 29 18.16 1.67 17.60
N ASP A 30 16.89 1.30 17.58
CA ASP A 30 16.44 -0.07 17.79
C ASP A 30 15.27 -0.43 16.87
N VAL A 31 15.58 -1.18 15.81
CA VAL A 31 14.62 -1.63 14.79
C VAL A 31 13.63 -2.67 15.30
N THR A 32 13.79 -3.18 16.52
CA THR A 32 12.83 -4.08 17.17
C THR A 32 11.76 -3.33 17.97
N THR A 33 11.91 -2.01 18.12
CA THR A 33 10.95 -1.15 18.81
C THR A 33 9.58 -1.22 18.13
N THR A 34 8.54 -1.40 18.93
CA THR A 34 7.16 -1.24 18.49
C THR A 34 6.59 0.09 18.99
N PRO A 35 5.66 0.72 18.25
CA PRO A 35 4.99 1.93 18.70
C PRO A 35 4.22 1.73 20.01
N GLU A 36 4.39 2.65 20.96
CA GLU A 36 3.73 2.60 22.27
C GLU A 36 2.71 3.74 22.46
N SER A 37 2.73 4.75 21.60
CA SER A 37 1.80 5.89 21.62
C SER A 37 1.09 6.07 20.28
N ALA A 38 0.02 6.87 20.27
CA ALA A 38 -0.69 7.20 19.04
C ALA A 38 0.19 7.99 18.05
N GLU A 39 1.04 8.88 18.56
CA GLU A 39 2.02 9.63 17.75
C GLU A 39 3.04 8.68 17.13
N GLU A 40 3.58 7.74 17.92
CA GLU A 40 4.52 6.73 17.41
C GLU A 40 3.87 5.82 16.38
N ALA A 41 2.62 5.40 16.59
CA ALA A 41 1.88 4.57 15.64
C ALA A 41 1.67 5.31 14.31
N ALA A 42 1.49 6.63 14.36
CA ALA A 42 1.37 7.46 13.19
C ALA A 42 2.71 7.64 12.45
N VAL A 43 3.81 7.80 13.17
CA VAL A 43 5.15 7.85 12.56
C VAL A 43 5.51 6.51 11.93
N ASP A 44 5.28 5.40 12.63
CA ASP A 44 5.50 4.04 12.13
C ASP A 44 4.67 3.77 10.87
N ALA A 45 3.39 4.15 10.88
CA ALA A 45 2.54 4.04 9.70
C ALA A 45 3.03 4.92 8.53
N ALA A 46 3.61 6.09 8.78
CA ALA A 46 4.19 6.92 7.73
C ALA A 46 5.41 6.23 7.11
N LEU A 47 6.30 5.67 7.94
CA LEU A 47 7.46 4.90 7.49
C LEU A 47 7.03 3.66 6.68
N ALA A 48 6.04 2.91 7.18
CA ALA A 48 5.50 1.75 6.50
C ALA A 48 4.84 2.13 5.15
N GLY A 49 4.12 3.24 5.09
CA GLY A 49 3.53 3.76 3.86
C GLY A 49 4.59 4.13 2.83
N ILE A 50 5.63 4.88 3.24
CA ILE A 50 6.78 5.19 2.38
C ILE A 50 7.42 3.90 1.86
N ALA A 51 7.65 2.92 2.74
CA ALA A 51 8.23 1.64 2.35
C ALA A 51 7.34 0.89 1.33
N ALA A 52 6.03 0.84 1.56
CA ALA A 52 5.06 0.21 0.66
C ALA A 52 5.02 0.91 -0.71
N GLY A 53 4.99 2.24 -0.73
CA GLY A 53 5.01 3.04 -1.95
C GLY A 53 6.32 2.86 -2.74
N GLN A 54 7.48 2.89 -2.07
CA GLN A 54 8.77 2.63 -2.72
C GLN A 54 8.86 1.19 -3.24
N ALA A 55 8.39 0.21 -2.47
CA ALA A 55 8.34 -1.17 -2.90
C ALA A 55 7.47 -1.31 -4.15
N MET A 56 6.27 -0.72 -4.17
CA MET A 56 5.39 -0.81 -5.33
C MET A 56 5.97 -0.07 -6.54
N ARG A 57 6.62 1.09 -6.36
CA ARG A 57 7.33 1.79 -7.46
C ARG A 57 8.42 0.93 -8.11
N ARG A 58 9.05 0.02 -7.35
CA ARG A 58 10.05 -0.93 -7.87
C ARG A 58 9.43 -2.13 -8.59
N HIS A 59 8.22 -2.52 -8.23
CA HIS A 59 7.53 -3.70 -8.79
C HIS A 59 6.61 -3.35 -9.96
N ALA A 60 5.98 -2.17 -9.90
CA ALA A 60 5.29 -1.55 -11.01
C ALA A 60 6.32 -1.01 -12.01
N GLY A 61 5.94 -1.01 -13.27
CA GLY A 61 6.67 -0.34 -14.32
C GLY A 61 6.42 1.16 -14.34
N SER A 62 7.07 1.81 -15.29
CA SER A 62 6.88 3.22 -15.61
C SER A 62 6.62 3.42 -17.11
N LEU A 63 5.90 4.48 -17.44
CA LEU A 63 5.75 4.99 -18.79
C LEU A 63 6.86 6.01 -19.07
N GLU A 64 7.75 5.69 -20.01
CA GLU A 64 8.82 6.57 -20.48
C GLU A 64 8.45 7.15 -21.85
N VAL A 65 8.66 8.44 -22.08
CA VAL A 65 8.39 9.09 -23.37
C VAL A 65 9.71 9.40 -24.06
N PHE A 66 9.90 8.81 -25.24
CA PHE A 66 11.04 9.07 -26.12
C PHE A 66 10.62 9.96 -27.27
N TYR A 67 11.48 10.88 -27.69
CA TYR A 67 11.20 11.74 -28.84
C TYR A 67 11.94 11.22 -30.06
N SER A 68 11.17 10.76 -31.06
CA SER A 68 11.69 10.31 -32.36
C SER A 68 11.45 11.37 -33.44
N PRO A 69 12.11 11.27 -34.61
CA PRO A 69 11.80 12.13 -35.76
C PRO A 69 10.32 12.07 -36.19
N GLN A 70 9.62 10.99 -35.88
CA GLN A 70 8.19 10.80 -36.17
C GLN A 70 7.26 11.31 -35.05
N GLY A 71 7.81 11.81 -33.94
CA GLY A 71 7.06 12.32 -32.78
C GLY A 71 7.34 11.56 -31.46
N PRO A 72 6.58 11.87 -30.40
CA PRO A 72 6.73 11.22 -29.10
C PRO A 72 6.26 9.76 -29.15
N LEU A 73 7.10 8.86 -28.68
CA LEU A 73 6.84 7.43 -28.50
C LEU A 73 6.78 7.12 -27.01
N SER A 74 5.67 6.54 -26.55
CA SER A 74 5.55 6.08 -25.16
C SER A 74 5.94 4.61 -25.04
N VAL A 75 6.83 4.28 -24.12
CA VAL A 75 7.36 2.94 -23.88
C VAL A 75 7.10 2.56 -22.43
N ILE A 76 6.59 1.35 -22.22
CA ILE A 76 6.43 0.79 -20.88
C ILE A 76 7.72 0.08 -20.50
N ARG A 77 8.29 0.44 -19.36
CA ARG A 77 9.41 -0.26 -18.73
C ARG A 77 8.93 -0.95 -17.46
N GLY A 78 9.00 -2.28 -17.40
CA GLY A 78 8.52 -3.07 -16.25
C GLY A 78 7.07 -3.55 -16.41
N LYS A 79 6.37 -3.80 -15.31
CA LYS A 79 5.02 -4.39 -15.30
C LYS A 79 3.94 -3.32 -15.27
N ASP A 80 2.93 -3.43 -16.13
CA ASP A 80 1.74 -2.60 -16.00
C ASP A 80 0.80 -3.19 -14.93
N LEU A 81 0.77 -2.59 -13.74
CA LEU A 81 -0.08 -3.04 -12.64
C LEU A 81 -1.36 -2.21 -12.50
N ARG A 82 -1.62 -1.24 -13.39
CA ARG A 82 -2.80 -0.37 -13.32
C ARG A 82 -4.11 -1.16 -13.32
N GLY A 83 -4.13 -2.30 -14.01
CA GLY A 83 -5.29 -3.19 -14.11
C GLY A 83 -5.48 -4.17 -12.95
N VAL A 84 -4.57 -4.22 -11.97
CA VAL A 84 -4.68 -5.10 -10.80
C VAL A 84 -5.94 -4.75 -10.00
N LYS A 85 -6.74 -5.76 -9.68
CA LYS A 85 -8.06 -5.59 -9.02
C LYS A 85 -8.06 -5.85 -7.52
N LEU A 86 -6.96 -6.38 -6.99
CA LEU A 86 -6.83 -6.74 -5.59
C LEU A 86 -5.38 -6.52 -5.15
N VAL A 87 -5.20 -5.73 -4.10
CA VAL A 87 -3.94 -5.60 -3.37
C VAL A 87 -4.16 -6.16 -1.98
N VAL A 88 -3.36 -7.16 -1.61
CA VAL A 88 -3.40 -7.76 -0.28
C VAL A 88 -2.19 -7.31 0.50
N GLY A 89 -2.43 -6.60 1.60
CA GLY A 89 -1.43 -6.24 2.58
C GLY A 89 -1.16 -7.37 3.57
N THR A 90 0.11 -7.67 3.81
CA THR A 90 0.55 -8.63 4.82
C THR A 90 1.75 -8.09 5.58
N GLY A 91 1.94 -8.51 6.83
CA GLY A 91 3.05 -8.06 7.68
C GLY A 91 2.62 -7.21 8.88
N GLY A 92 3.52 -7.11 9.87
CA GLY A 92 3.27 -6.46 11.18
C GLY A 92 2.71 -5.04 11.08
N PRO A 93 3.35 -4.13 10.32
CA PRO A 93 2.88 -2.74 10.19
C PRO A 93 1.47 -2.61 9.58
N LEU A 94 0.97 -3.63 8.89
CA LEU A 94 -0.38 -3.63 8.29
C LEU A 94 -1.41 -4.33 9.18
N VAL A 95 -1.02 -5.42 9.84
CA VAL A 95 -1.92 -6.21 10.68
C VAL A 95 -2.22 -5.52 12.01
N PHE A 96 -1.23 -4.86 12.63
CA PHE A 96 -1.36 -4.25 13.95
C PHE A 96 -1.61 -2.74 13.92
N SER A 97 -1.35 -2.06 12.81
CA SER A 97 -1.56 -0.60 12.74
C SER A 97 -3.04 -0.23 12.65
N PRO A 98 -3.49 0.81 13.37
CA PRO A 98 -4.79 1.43 13.15
C PRO A 98 -4.83 2.20 11.80
N PHE A 99 -3.68 2.53 11.22
CA PHE A 99 -3.55 3.31 9.98
C PHE A 99 -3.28 2.45 8.73
N ARG A 100 -3.62 1.15 8.77
CA ARG A 100 -3.31 0.19 7.69
C ARG A 100 -3.87 0.58 6.31
N SER A 101 -5.01 1.27 6.26
CA SER A 101 -5.58 1.81 5.03
C SER A 101 -4.64 2.84 4.39
N ARG A 102 -4.11 3.76 5.19
CA ARG A 102 -3.14 4.78 4.75
C ARG A 102 -1.87 4.12 4.19
N ILE A 103 -1.35 3.11 4.89
CA ILE A 103 -0.14 2.39 4.47
C ILE A 103 -0.35 1.76 3.09
N LEU A 104 -1.48 1.06 2.87
CA LEU A 104 -1.77 0.45 1.56
C LEU A 104 -2.07 1.47 0.48
N TRP A 105 -2.61 2.64 0.83
CA TRP A 105 -2.87 3.73 -0.10
C TRP A 105 -1.59 4.21 -0.80
N GLU A 106 -0.47 4.25 -0.08
CA GLU A 106 0.83 4.64 -0.65
C GLU A 106 1.32 3.69 -1.76
N ALA A 107 0.82 2.45 -1.80
CA ALA A 107 1.13 1.51 -2.87
C ALA A 107 0.34 1.80 -4.17
N LEU A 108 -0.66 2.68 -4.15
CA LEU A 108 -1.51 2.97 -5.30
C LEU A 108 -0.92 4.04 -6.22
N PHE A 109 -1.51 4.18 -7.40
CA PHE A 109 -1.21 5.26 -8.33
C PHE A 109 -1.47 6.62 -7.66
N ALA A 110 -0.50 7.52 -7.78
CA ALA A 110 -0.62 8.90 -7.32
C ALA A 110 -0.54 9.85 -8.53
N PRO A 111 -1.46 10.82 -8.69
CA PRO A 111 -1.42 11.78 -9.80
C PRO A 111 -0.14 12.61 -9.87
N ALA A 112 0.57 12.77 -8.75
CA ALA A 112 1.87 13.42 -8.68
C ALA A 112 2.97 12.64 -9.42
N ASP A 113 2.82 11.32 -9.59
CA ASP A 113 3.74 10.43 -10.32
C ASP A 113 3.03 9.81 -11.54
N ARG A 114 2.80 10.64 -12.56
CA ARG A 114 2.04 10.27 -13.77
C ARG A 114 2.68 9.15 -14.58
N ALA A 115 3.99 8.96 -14.47
CA ALA A 115 4.72 7.90 -15.15
C ALA A 115 4.51 6.54 -14.48
N SER A 116 4.05 6.51 -13.23
CA SER A 116 3.87 5.28 -12.46
C SER A 116 2.78 4.38 -13.03
N LEU A 117 3.07 3.09 -13.17
CA LEU A 117 2.08 2.07 -13.56
C LEU A 117 1.57 1.26 -12.35
N ARG A 118 1.52 1.90 -11.18
CA ARG A 118 0.95 1.34 -9.95
C ARG A 118 -0.56 1.06 -10.10
N PRO A 119 -1.13 0.16 -9.28
CA PRO A 119 -2.57 -0.10 -9.28
C PRO A 119 -3.39 1.19 -9.12
N VAL A 120 -4.41 1.37 -9.95
CA VAL A 120 -5.21 2.61 -9.97
C VAL A 120 -6.41 2.53 -9.03
N ASP A 121 -7.17 1.45 -9.12
CA ASP A 121 -8.40 1.24 -8.35
C ASP A 121 -8.56 -0.24 -7.97
N PRO A 122 -7.64 -0.79 -7.15
CA PRO A 122 -7.78 -2.13 -6.64
C PRO A 122 -8.65 -2.14 -5.38
N ARG A 123 -9.33 -3.26 -5.13
CA ARG A 123 -9.81 -3.54 -3.77
C ARG A 123 -8.61 -3.77 -2.85
N LEU A 124 -8.65 -3.20 -1.66
CA LEU A 124 -7.63 -3.39 -0.64
C LEU A 124 -8.09 -4.44 0.36
N CYS A 125 -7.22 -5.39 0.70
CA CYS A 125 -7.45 -6.37 1.75
C CYS A 125 -6.23 -6.48 2.65
N VAL A 126 -6.43 -6.92 3.88
CA VAL A 126 -5.33 -7.27 4.80
C VAL A 126 -5.45 -8.74 5.19
N ASP A 127 -4.31 -9.42 5.17
CA ASP A 127 -4.15 -10.77 5.72
C ASP A 127 -3.99 -10.68 7.25
N SER A 128 -5.11 -10.52 7.96
CA SER A 128 -5.11 -10.29 9.41
C SER A 128 -4.68 -11.51 10.22
N GLU A 129 -4.71 -12.70 9.63
CA GLU A 129 -4.39 -13.96 10.32
C GLU A 129 -3.07 -14.58 9.83
N TYR A 130 -2.29 -13.86 9.02
CA TYR A 130 -1.06 -14.36 8.39
C TYR A 130 -1.28 -15.68 7.64
N ALA A 131 -2.48 -15.89 7.09
CA ALA A 131 -2.89 -17.17 6.53
C ALA A 131 -2.57 -17.28 5.03
N MET A 132 -2.09 -16.21 4.39
CA MET A 132 -1.83 -16.17 2.95
C MET A 132 -0.78 -17.21 2.51
N PHE A 133 0.24 -17.48 3.33
CA PHE A 133 1.22 -18.54 3.02
C PHE A 133 0.58 -19.93 3.01
N ALA A 134 -0.31 -20.21 3.97
CA ALA A 134 -0.98 -21.50 4.10
C ALA A 134 -1.93 -21.74 2.92
N PHE A 135 -2.62 -20.71 2.46
CA PHE A 135 -3.48 -20.81 1.27
C PHE A 135 -2.69 -20.92 -0.03
N GLY A 136 -1.48 -20.35 -0.09
CA GLY A 136 -0.55 -20.56 -1.19
C GLY A 136 -0.21 -22.05 -1.33
N LEU A 137 0.21 -22.69 -0.24
CA LEU A 137 0.48 -24.13 -0.19
C LEU A 137 -0.77 -24.97 -0.51
N LEU A 138 -1.92 -24.58 0.05
CA LEU A 138 -3.19 -25.26 -0.24
C LEU A 138 -3.57 -25.18 -1.72
N GLY A 139 -3.18 -24.11 -2.42
CA GLY A 139 -3.45 -23.92 -3.84
C GLY A 139 -2.76 -24.95 -4.74
N GLU A 140 -1.64 -25.53 -4.29
CA GLU A 140 -0.95 -26.61 -5.00
C GLU A 140 -1.74 -27.93 -4.95
N LEU A 141 -2.57 -28.12 -3.92
CA LEU A 141 -3.40 -29.32 -3.71
C LEU A 141 -4.83 -29.14 -4.23
N ASP A 142 -5.48 -28.03 -3.84
CA ASP A 142 -6.84 -27.67 -4.24
C ASP A 142 -6.97 -26.15 -4.37
N SER A 143 -6.79 -25.67 -5.60
CA SER A 143 -6.91 -24.25 -5.96
C SER A 143 -8.30 -23.66 -5.67
N LYS A 144 -9.37 -24.46 -5.78
CA LYS A 144 -10.74 -23.97 -5.50
C LYS A 144 -10.92 -23.76 -4.01
N LEU A 145 -10.47 -24.69 -3.18
CA LEU A 145 -10.51 -24.55 -1.72
C LEU A 145 -9.63 -23.40 -1.25
N ALA A 146 -8.42 -23.26 -1.80
CA ALA A 146 -7.51 -22.15 -1.49
C ALA A 146 -8.16 -20.79 -1.76
N VAL A 147 -8.77 -20.59 -2.94
CA VAL A 147 -9.48 -19.34 -3.26
C VAL A 147 -10.67 -19.09 -2.33
N ARG A 148 -11.43 -20.14 -1.96
CA ARG A 148 -12.53 -20.00 -1.00
C ARG A 148 -12.02 -19.55 0.37
N MET A 149 -10.93 -20.13 0.84
CA MET A 149 -10.33 -19.75 2.13
C MET A 149 -9.75 -18.34 2.06
N LEU A 150 -9.00 -18.00 1.02
CA LEU A 150 -8.43 -16.67 0.86
C LEU A 150 -9.52 -15.58 0.86
N LYS A 151 -10.66 -15.80 0.18
CA LYS A 151 -11.81 -14.88 0.23
C LYS A 151 -12.47 -14.76 1.61
N ARG A 152 -12.39 -15.81 2.44
CA ARG A 152 -12.94 -15.82 3.79
C ARG A 152 -12.04 -15.10 4.79
N TYR A 153 -10.73 -15.21 4.63
CA TYR A 153 -9.73 -14.72 5.59
C TYR A 153 -9.07 -13.39 5.21
N CYS A 154 -9.01 -13.04 3.92
CA CYS A 154 -8.63 -11.69 3.49
C CYS A 154 -9.78 -10.73 3.76
N ARG A 155 -9.67 -9.97 4.85
CA ARG A 155 -10.69 -8.97 5.20
C ARG A 155 -10.58 -7.78 4.23
N PRO A 156 -11.67 -7.42 3.52
CA PRO A 156 -11.72 -6.16 2.80
C PRO A 156 -11.43 -5.02 3.77
N MET A 157 -10.67 -4.05 3.30
CA MET A 157 -10.59 -2.77 3.99
C MET A 157 -11.92 -2.05 3.77
N ASP A 158 -12.62 -1.71 4.85
CA ASP A 158 -13.86 -0.95 4.74
C ASP A 158 -13.57 0.37 4.01
N GLU A 159 -14.37 0.67 2.99
CA GLU A 159 -14.35 1.94 2.27
C GLU A 159 -14.67 3.07 3.27
N GLY A 160 -13.64 3.80 3.69
CA GLY A 160 -13.74 5.08 4.39
C GLY A 160 -14.78 5.16 5.52
N THR A 161 -14.41 4.78 6.74
CA THR A 161 -15.00 5.45 7.91
C THR A 161 -14.29 6.79 8.10
N GLY A 162 -14.55 7.74 7.20
CA GLY A 162 -14.53 9.14 7.59
C GLY A 162 -15.74 9.33 8.50
N ASN A 163 -15.55 9.29 9.82
CA ASN A 163 -16.60 9.70 10.74
C ASN A 163 -15.97 10.54 11.84
N GLY A 164 -16.25 11.84 11.77
CA GLY A 164 -15.98 12.74 12.86
C GLY A 164 -16.72 12.27 14.10
N ARG A 165 -15.97 12.13 15.19
CA ARG A 165 -16.40 12.38 16.55
C ARG A 165 -15.26 13.05 17.28
#